data_AF-A0A832ND21-F1
#
_entry.id   AF-A0A832ND21-F1
#
_cell.length_a   1.000
_cell.length_b   1.000
_cell.length_c   1.000
_cell.angle_alpha   90.00
_cell.angle_beta   90.00
_cell.angle_gamma   90.00
#
_symmetry.space_group_name_H-M   'P 1'
#
loop_
_entity.id
_entity.type
_entity.pdbx_description
1 polymer ?
#
loop_
_entity_poly.entity_id
_entity_poly.type
_entity_poly.pdbx_seq_one_letter_code
_entity_poly.pdbx_strand_id
1 'polypeptide(L)'
;MELTAEAIVELFRGDVRARKELAELLVSEPDVRLAIINAVLRDVATKSDIEKLREAMESRFEQQRAATKSDIEQLRTEFRREIDVLAREIDRLYRLVLVSVLGIMISVATTILVRVLLP
;
A
#
# COMPACT_ATOMS: atom_id res chain seq x y z
N MET A 1 -5.53 -72.76 3.42
CA MET A 1 -5.90 -71.47 4.04
C MET A 1 -6.45 -70.61 2.92
N GLU A 2 -7.68 -70.14 3.05
CA GLU A 2 -8.27 -69.22 2.08
C GLU A 2 -7.62 -67.83 2.27
N LEU A 3 -7.15 -67.24 1.19
CA LEU A 3 -6.66 -65.86 1.20
C LEU A 3 -7.86 -64.94 1.38
N THR A 4 -7.92 -64.23 2.51
CA THR A 4 -8.94 -63.19 2.76
C THR A 4 -8.44 -61.82 2.31
N ALA A 5 -9.36 -60.90 2.04
CA ALA A 5 -9.01 -59.52 1.69
C ALA A 5 -8.16 -58.83 2.78
N GLU A 6 -8.45 -59.12 4.06
CA GLU A 6 -7.66 -58.62 5.18
C GLU A 6 -6.24 -59.20 5.20
N ALA A 7 -6.08 -60.51 4.93
CA ALA A 7 -4.76 -61.11 4.82
C ALA A 7 -3.93 -60.49 3.68
N ILE A 8 -4.56 -60.13 2.56
CA ILE A 8 -3.91 -59.43 1.44
C ILE A 8 -3.42 -58.05 1.89
N VAL A 9 -4.24 -57.29 2.62
CA VAL A 9 -3.87 -55.96 3.13
C VAL A 9 -2.69 -56.04 4.11
N GLU A 10 -2.66 -57.04 5.01
CA GLU A 10 -1.53 -57.23 5.93
C GLU A 10 -0.23 -57.59 5.20
N LEU A 11 -0.29 -58.39 4.12
CA LEU A 11 0.87 -58.71 3.29
C LEU A 11 1.46 -57.43 2.65
N PHE A 12 0.62 -56.54 2.12
CA PHE A 12 1.09 -55.25 1.58
C PHE A 12 1.54 -54.26 2.67
N ARG A 13 1.03 -54.38 3.90
CA ARG A 13 1.51 -53.57 5.03
C ARG A 13 2.91 -54.00 5.47
N GLY A 14 3.20 -55.30 5.43
CA GLY A 14 4.52 -55.87 5.74
C GLY A 14 5.58 -55.62 4.66
N ASP A 15 5.19 -55.48 3.39
CA ASP A 15 6.12 -55.32 2.26
C ASP A 15 5.97 -53.96 1.56
N VAL A 16 6.95 -53.08 1.78
CA VAL A 16 7.01 -51.74 1.17
C VAL A 16 7.23 -51.81 -0.36
N ARG A 17 7.97 -52.81 -0.86
CA ARG A 17 8.23 -52.93 -2.30
C ARG A 17 6.94 -53.30 -3.03
N ALA A 18 6.24 -54.32 -2.54
CA ALA A 18 4.96 -54.74 -3.09
C ALA A 18 3.93 -53.60 -3.09
N ARG A 19 3.91 -52.78 -2.03
CA ARG A 19 3.01 -51.62 -1.95
C ARG A 19 3.35 -50.52 -2.95
N LYS A 20 4.64 -50.26 -3.18
CA LYS A 20 5.09 -49.31 -4.21
C LYS A 20 4.74 -49.78 -5.61
N GLU A 21 5.02 -51.05 -5.91
CA GLU A 21 4.70 -51.66 -7.20
C GLU A 21 3.18 -51.63 -7.48
N LEU A 22 2.36 -51.95 -6.48
CA LEU A 22 0.90 -51.81 -6.59
C LEU A 22 0.48 -50.36 -6.84
N ALA A 23 1.07 -49.39 -6.14
CA ALA A 23 0.77 -47.98 -6.36
C ALA A 23 1.19 -47.51 -7.76
N GLU A 24 2.34 -47.96 -8.26
CA GLU A 24 2.81 -47.66 -9.62
C GLU A 24 1.87 -48.23 -10.68
N LEU A 25 1.41 -49.47 -10.52
CA LEU A 25 0.43 -50.09 -11.41
C LEU A 25 -0.89 -49.30 -11.40
N LEU A 26 -1.41 -48.95 -10.22
CA LEU A 26 -2.65 -48.18 -10.08
C LEU A 26 -2.53 -46.79 -10.71
N VAL A 27 -1.41 -46.09 -10.55
CA VAL A 27 -1.21 -44.75 -11.15
C VAL A 27 -0.92 -44.82 -12.65
N SER A 28 -0.48 -45.97 -13.15
CA SER A 28 -0.28 -46.22 -14.59
C SER A 28 -1.60 -46.31 -15.35
N GLU A 29 -2.66 -46.81 -14.69
CA GLU A 29 -4.01 -46.84 -15.24
C GLU A 29 -4.55 -45.42 -15.52
N PRO A 30 -4.89 -45.08 -16.79
CA PRO A 30 -5.33 -43.74 -17.16
C PRO A 30 -6.54 -43.23 -16.36
N ASP A 31 -7.51 -44.11 -16.08
CA ASP A 31 -8.74 -43.74 -15.38
C ASP A 31 -8.49 -43.42 -13.91
N VAL A 32 -7.65 -44.20 -13.24
CA VAL A 32 -7.25 -43.96 -11.84
C VAL A 32 -6.46 -42.67 -11.74
N ARG A 33 -5.51 -42.44 -12.67
CA ARG A 33 -4.74 -41.19 -12.72
C ARG A 33 -5.63 -39.98 -12.97
N LEU A 34 -6.60 -40.09 -13.88
CA LEU A 34 -7.54 -39.01 -14.16
C LEU A 34 -8.45 -38.73 -12.97
N ALA A 35 -8.91 -39.76 -12.26
CA ALA A 35 -9.70 -39.62 -11.04
C ALA A 35 -8.89 -38.90 -9.94
N ILE A 36 -7.62 -39.24 -9.75
CA ILE A 36 -6.71 -38.58 -8.80
C ILE A 36 -6.51 -37.10 -9.21
N ILE A 37 -6.20 -36.84 -10.48
CA ILE A 37 -6.02 -35.46 -10.98
C ILE A 37 -7.28 -34.64 -10.76
N ASN A 38 -8.46 -35.16 -11.12
CA ASN A 38 -9.74 -34.45 -10.94
C ASN A 38 -10.09 -34.21 -9.47
N ALA A 39 -9.73 -35.13 -8.58
CA ALA A 39 -9.90 -34.94 -7.14
C ALA A 39 -9.01 -33.81 -6.62
N VAL A 40 -7.73 -33.79 -7.01
CA VAL A 40 -6.76 -32.77 -6.54
C VAL A 40 -6.96 -31.42 -7.23
N LEU A 41 -7.42 -31.39 -8.48
CA LEU A 41 -7.59 -30.16 -9.26
C LEU A 41 -8.57 -29.17 -8.59
N ARG A 42 -9.51 -29.67 -7.78
CA ARG A 42 -10.45 -28.84 -7.02
C ARG A 42 -9.80 -28.10 -5.85
N ASP A 43 -8.71 -28.64 -5.31
CA ASP A 43 -8.05 -28.14 -4.11
C ASP A 43 -6.79 -27.32 -4.44
N VAL A 44 -6.34 -27.32 -5.70
CA VAL A 44 -5.15 -26.59 -6.14
C VAL A 44 -5.52 -25.33 -6.91
N ALA A 45 -4.87 -24.22 -6.56
CA ALA A 45 -4.96 -23.01 -7.35
C ALA A 45 -4.39 -23.25 -8.75
N THR A 46 -5.16 -22.92 -9.77
CA THR A 46 -4.71 -23.05 -11.16
C THR A 46 -3.86 -21.84 -11.55
N LYS A 47 -3.10 -21.97 -12.65
CA LYS A 47 -2.37 -20.81 -13.22
C LYS A 47 -3.30 -19.65 -13.56
N SER A 48 -4.55 -19.94 -13.96
CA SER A 48 -5.54 -18.89 -14.26
C SER A 48 -5.93 -18.11 -13.01
N ASP A 49 -6.05 -18.76 -11.87
CA ASP A 49 -6.38 -18.10 -10.61
C ASP A 49 -5.25 -17.17 -10.15
N ILE A 50 -4.00 -17.61 -10.35
CA ILE A 50 -2.81 -16.79 -10.06
C ILE A 50 -2.75 -15.58 -11.00
N GLU A 51 -3.03 -15.75 -12.29
CA GLU A 51 -3.01 -14.63 -13.25
C GLU A 51 -4.10 -13.61 -12.91
N LYS A 52 -5.33 -14.05 -12.61
CA LYS A 52 -6.41 -13.17 -12.17
C LYS A 52 -6.05 -12.42 -10.89
N LEU A 53 -5.41 -13.10 -9.93
CA LEU A 53 -4.94 -12.46 -8.71
C LEU A 53 -3.86 -11.41 -8.99
N ARG A 54 -2.93 -11.72 -9.90
CA ARG A 54 -1.88 -10.78 -10.33
C ARG A 54 -2.48 -9.54 -10.99
N GLU A 55 -3.38 -9.70 -11.95
CA GLU A 55 -4.08 -8.58 -12.61
C GLU A 55 -4.86 -7.73 -11.61
N ALA A 56 -5.59 -8.37 -10.69
CA ALA A 56 -6.33 -7.67 -9.64
C ALA A 56 -5.40 -6.89 -8.69
N MET A 57 -4.24 -7.45 -8.35
CA MET A 57 -3.24 -6.76 -7.55
C MET A 57 -2.64 -5.58 -8.30
N GLU A 58 -2.25 -5.76 -9.57
CA GLU A 58 -1.68 -4.70 -10.40
C GLU A 58 -2.64 -3.52 -10.54
N SER A 59 -3.92 -3.80 -10.83
CA SER A 59 -4.96 -2.77 -10.90
C SER A 59 -5.13 -2.02 -9.57
N ARG A 60 -5.13 -2.73 -8.43
CA ARG A 60 -5.20 -2.10 -7.11
C ARG A 60 -3.99 -1.22 -6.81
N PHE A 61 -2.79 -1.67 -7.18
CA PHE A 61 -1.57 -0.89 -7.01
C PHE A 61 -1.59 0.39 -7.86
N GLU A 62 -2.03 0.31 -9.11
CA GLU A 62 -2.17 1.48 -9.97
C GLU A 62 -3.18 2.48 -9.42
N GLN A 63 -4.34 2.01 -8.97
CA GLN A 63 -5.35 2.86 -8.33
C GLN A 63 -4.81 3.55 -7.08
N GLN A 64 -4.14 2.81 -6.20
CA GLN A 64 -3.56 3.38 -4.98
C GLN A 64 -2.47 4.40 -5.30
N ARG A 65 -1.63 4.14 -6.32
CA ARG A 65 -0.60 5.07 -6.78
C ARG A 65 -1.21 6.36 -7.34
N ALA A 66 -2.28 6.26 -8.11
CA ALA A 66 -2.99 7.42 -8.65
C ALA A 66 -3.64 8.25 -7.53
N ALA A 67 -4.31 7.60 -6.57
CA ALA A 67 -4.89 8.27 -5.41
C ALA A 67 -3.82 9.02 -4.60
N THR A 68 -2.71 8.34 -4.28
CA THR A 68 -1.60 8.93 -3.52
C THR A 68 -1.00 10.14 -4.23
N LYS A 69 -0.86 10.07 -5.56
CA LYS A 69 -0.37 11.20 -6.36
C LYS A 69 -1.33 12.38 -6.30
N SER A 70 -2.63 12.13 -6.42
CA SER A 70 -3.68 13.16 -6.30
C SER A 70 -3.64 13.83 -4.92
N ASP A 71 -3.53 13.05 -3.84
CA ASP A 71 -3.48 13.59 -2.48
C ASP A 71 -2.25 14.48 -2.27
N ILE A 72 -1.08 14.07 -2.80
CA ILE A 72 0.14 14.88 -2.75
C ILE A 72 -0.02 16.20 -3.53
N GLU A 73 -0.67 16.16 -4.70
CA GLU A 73 -0.92 17.36 -5.50
C GLU A 73 -1.90 18.32 -4.81
N GLN A 74 -2.93 17.79 -4.16
CA GLN A 74 -3.86 18.57 -3.34
C GLN A 74 -3.16 19.24 -2.16
N LEU A 75 -2.41 18.46 -1.36
CA LEU A 75 -1.64 18.96 -0.23
C LEU A 75 -0.63 20.03 -0.65
N ARG A 76 0.09 19.82 -1.77
CA ARG A 76 1.00 20.84 -2.32
C ARG A 76 0.27 22.13 -2.68
N THR A 77 -0.94 22.03 -3.20
CA THR A 77 -1.73 23.20 -3.60
C THR A 77 -2.23 23.96 -2.37
N GLU A 78 -2.74 23.25 -1.37
CA GLU A 78 -3.16 23.83 -0.09
C GLU A 78 -1.99 24.53 0.61
N PHE A 79 -0.85 23.86 0.72
CA PHE A 79 0.34 24.42 1.36
C PHE A 79 0.85 25.69 0.66
N ARG A 80 0.81 25.72 -0.69
CA ARG A 80 1.14 26.94 -1.45
C ARG A 80 0.19 28.09 -1.15
N ARG A 81 -1.11 27.82 -1.05
CA ARG A 81 -2.11 28.85 -0.70
C ARG A 81 -1.86 29.38 0.71
N GLU A 82 -1.58 28.51 1.67
CA GLU A 82 -1.28 28.92 3.04
C GLU A 82 -0.02 29.80 3.10
N ILE A 83 1.04 29.44 2.38
CA ILE A 83 2.24 30.26 2.25
C ILE A 83 1.91 31.64 1.64
N ASP A 84 1.12 31.68 0.58
CA ASP A 84 0.74 32.94 -0.07
C ASP A 84 -0.08 33.84 0.85
N VAL A 85 -1.00 33.26 1.63
CA VAL A 85 -1.78 33.99 2.65
C VAL A 85 -0.84 34.55 3.72
N LEU A 86 0.04 33.72 4.26
CA LEU A 86 0.99 34.12 5.30
C LEU A 86 1.95 35.23 4.80
N ALA A 87 2.42 35.13 3.56
CA ALA A 87 3.27 36.14 2.94
C ALA A 87 2.56 37.51 2.85
N ARG A 88 1.26 37.53 2.51
CA ARG A 88 0.46 38.76 2.48
C ARG A 88 0.22 39.34 3.87
N GLU A 89 -0.01 38.48 4.87
CA GLU A 89 -0.15 38.91 6.25
C GLU A 89 1.15 39.54 6.77
N ILE A 90 2.30 38.95 6.45
CA ILE A 90 3.62 39.49 6.78
C ILE A 90 3.83 40.85 6.11
N ASP A 91 3.52 41.01 4.81
CA ASP A 91 3.66 42.30 4.11
C ASP A 91 2.77 43.38 4.77
N ARG A 92 1.53 43.02 5.13
CA ARG A 92 0.61 43.93 5.81
C ARG A 92 1.15 44.34 7.19
N LEU A 93 1.64 43.39 7.97
CA LEU A 93 2.25 43.67 9.27
C LEU A 93 3.48 44.56 9.12
N TYR A 94 4.35 44.27 8.15
CA TYR A 94 5.54 45.08 7.88
C TYR A 94 5.17 46.53 7.57
N ARG A 95 4.18 46.77 6.71
CA ARG A 95 3.70 48.13 6.41
C ARG A 95 3.15 48.84 7.65
N LEU A 96 2.36 48.15 8.48
CA LEU A 96 1.81 48.74 9.70
C LEU A 96 2.91 49.12 10.70
N VAL A 97 3.89 48.23 10.89
CA VAL A 97 5.05 48.48 11.75
C VAL A 97 5.90 49.64 11.21
N LEU A 98 6.12 49.69 9.89
CA LEU A 98 6.87 50.79 9.28
C LEU A 98 6.19 52.14 9.52
N VAL A 99 4.87 52.21 9.29
CA VAL A 99 4.09 53.45 9.50
C VAL A 99 4.10 53.85 10.97
N SER A 100 3.93 52.91 11.90
CA SER A 100 3.92 53.22 13.34
C SER A 100 5.30 53.70 13.81
N VAL A 101 6.38 53.05 13.39
CA VAL A 101 7.75 53.45 13.72
C VAL A 101 8.07 54.83 13.17
N LEU A 102 7.73 55.12 11.91
CA LEU A 102 7.91 56.46 11.34
C LEU A 102 7.11 57.52 12.10
N GLY A 103 5.86 57.23 12.47
CA GLY A 103 5.03 58.13 13.27
C GLY A 103 5.66 58.44 14.64
N ILE A 104 6.20 57.43 15.32
CA ILE A 104 6.91 57.60 16.60
C ILE A 104 8.18 58.45 16.39
N MET A 105 8.98 58.16 15.37
CA MET A 105 10.20 58.90 15.07
C MET A 105 9.91 60.38 14.78
N ILE A 106 8.88 60.67 13.99
CA ILE A 106 8.43 62.05 13.72
C ILE A 106 7.98 62.73 15.02
N SER A 107 7.15 62.06 15.83
CA SER A 107 6.67 62.60 17.11
C SER A 107 7.81 62.94 18.07
N VAL A 108 8.80 62.05 18.20
CA VAL A 108 10.00 62.28 19.02
C VAL A 108 10.82 63.44 18.47
N ALA A 109 11.06 63.48 17.16
CA ALA A 109 11.80 64.56 16.51
C ALA A 109 11.13 65.93 16.71
N THR A 110 9.80 66.01 16.52
CA THR A 110 9.01 67.23 16.77
C THR A 110 9.12 67.66 18.23
N THR A 111 9.01 66.72 19.18
CA THR A 111 9.10 67.03 20.62
C THR A 111 10.46 67.61 20.99
N ILE A 112 11.55 67.03 20.45
CA ILE A 112 12.91 67.53 20.67
C ILE A 112 13.08 68.92 20.04
N LEU A 113 12.63 69.11 18.79
CA LEU A 113 12.73 70.39 18.08
C LEU A 113 12.02 71.52 18.84
N VAL A 114 10.79 71.29 19.31
CA VAL A 114 10.01 72.28 20.06
C VAL A 114 10.74 72.70 21.34
N ARG A 115 11.29 71.74 22.10
CA ARG A 115 12.05 72.02 23.33
C ARG A 115 13.35 72.79 23.09
N VAL A 116 13.96 72.65 21.92
CA VAL A 116 15.21 73.33 21.58
C VAL A 116 14.95 74.73 21.02
N LEU A 117 13.87 74.91 20.25
CA LEU A 117 13.57 76.16 19.55
C LEU A 117 12.78 77.16 20.39
N LEU A 118 11.94 76.67 21.32
CA LEU A 118 11.29 77.49 22.34
C LEU A 118 12.02 77.29 23.68
N PRO A 119 13.01 78.15 24.03
CA PRO A 119 13.61 78.17 25.36
C PRO A 119 12.62 78.60 26.44
#